data_AF-A0A962W2P8-F1
#
_entry.id   AF-A0A962W2P8-F1
#
_cell.length_a   1.000
_cell.length_b   1.000
_cell.length_c   1.000
_cell.angle_alpha   90.00
_cell.angle_beta   90.00
_cell.angle_gamma   90.00
#
_symmetry.space_group_name_H-M   'P 1'
#
loop_
_entity.id
_entity.type
_entity.pdbx_description
1 polymer ?
#
loop_
_entity_poly.entity_id
_entity_poly.type
_entity_poly.pdbx_seq_one_letter_code
_entity_poly.pdbx_strand_id
1 'polypeptide(L)' 'MLPPIAERIATEIAATTQQVEAAVGLLDGGSTVPFIARYRKEATGGLDDSQLRTLEERLVYLR' A
#
# COMPACT_ATOMS: atom_id res chain seq x y z
N MET A 1 7.12 -17.12 -13.93
CA MET A 1 7.03 -15.66 -13.98
C MET A 1 6.78 -15.17 -12.57
N LEU A 2 7.48 -14.13 -12.09
CA LEU A 2 7.19 -13.58 -10.77
C LEU A 2 5.83 -12.84 -10.80
N PRO A 3 5.01 -12.94 -9.74
CA PRO A 3 3.77 -12.17 -9.65
C PRO A 3 4.06 -10.66 -9.60
N PRO A 4 3.11 -9.81 -10.04
CA PRO A 4 3.23 -8.35 -9.96
C PRO A 4 3.56 -7.86 -8.55
N ILE A 5 4.24 -6.71 -8.46
CA ILE A 5 4.67 -6.12 -7.18
C ILE A 5 3.48 -5.95 -6.21
N ALA A 6 2.35 -5.46 -6.71
CA ALA A 6 1.16 -5.22 -5.89
C ALA A 6 0.60 -6.53 -5.29
N GLU A 7 0.60 -7.63 -6.04
CA GLU A 7 0.11 -8.93 -5.56
C GLU A 7 1.03 -9.52 -4.47
N ARG A 8 2.35 -9.33 -4.63
CA ARG A 8 3.35 -9.75 -3.64
C ARG A 8 3.16 -9.00 -2.33
N ILE A 9 3.07 -7.68 -2.39
CA ILE A 9 2.88 -6.84 -1.20
C ILE A 9 1.52 -7.15 -0.55
N ALA A 10 0.46 -7.31 -1.33
CA ALA A 10 -0.88 -7.64 -0.81
C ALA A 10 -0.85 -8.91 0.05
N THR A 11 -0.14 -9.94 -0.42
CA THR A 11 0.08 -11.17 0.34
C THR A 11 0.86 -10.92 1.64
N GLU A 12 1.92 -10.10 1.60
CA GLU A 12 2.76 -9.80 2.76
C GLU A 12 2.04 -9.02 3.86
N ILE A 13 1.12 -8.10 3.50
CA ILE A 13 0.39 -7.25 4.45
C ILE A 13 -1.05 -7.72 4.74
N ALA A 14 -1.41 -8.93 4.30
CA ALA A 14 -2.77 -9.48 4.42
C ALA A 14 -3.87 -8.53 3.91
N ALA A 15 -3.64 -7.96 2.72
CA ALA A 15 -4.56 -7.05 2.03
C ALA A 15 -4.94 -7.60 0.65
N THR A 16 -5.87 -6.95 -0.03
CA THR A 16 -6.14 -7.22 -1.44
C THR A 16 -5.21 -6.41 -2.35
N THR A 17 -4.95 -6.92 -3.56
CA THR A 17 -4.19 -6.19 -4.59
C THR A 17 -4.77 -4.80 -4.84
N GLN A 18 -6.11 -4.67 -4.83
CA GLN A 18 -6.79 -3.39 -5.03
C GLN A 18 -6.51 -2.38 -3.91
N GLN A 19 -6.43 -2.81 -2.65
CA GLN A 19 -6.04 -1.94 -1.54
C GLN A 19 -4.60 -1.46 -1.69
N VAL A 20 -3.70 -2.35 -2.14
CA VAL A 20 -2.29 -2.00 -2.40
C VAL A 20 -2.18 -1.01 -3.56
N GLU A 21 -2.85 -1.26 -4.68
CA GLU A 21 -2.85 -0.36 -5.84
C GLU A 21 -3.37 1.03 -5.48
N ALA A 22 -4.45 1.11 -4.68
CA ALA A 22 -4.98 2.39 -4.20
C ALA A 22 -3.96 3.14 -3.31
N ALA A 23 -3.31 2.44 -2.38
CA ALA A 23 -2.28 3.04 -1.52
C ALA A 23 -1.06 3.48 -2.32
N VAL A 24 -0.60 2.66 -3.29
CA VAL A 24 0.50 3.00 -4.21
C VAL A 24 0.18 4.27 -4.99
N GLY A 25 -1.03 4.39 -5.55
CA GLY A 25 -1.45 5.59 -6.27
C GLY A 25 -1.43 6.86 -5.40
N LEU A 26 -1.79 6.74 -4.12
CA LEU A 26 -1.71 7.87 -3.18
C LEU A 26 -0.27 8.26 -2.86
N LEU A 27 0.62 7.28 -2.65
CA LEU A 27 2.05 7.49 -2.39
C LEU A 27 2.75 8.10 -3.60
N ASP A 28 2.48 7.58 -4.80
CA ASP A 28 3.01 8.14 -6.06
C ASP A 28 2.48 9.57 -6.32
N GLY A 29 1.28 9.87 -5.82
CA GLY A 29 0.70 11.21 -5.78
C GLY A 29 1.26 12.14 -4.69
N GLY A 30 2.27 11.69 -3.93
CA GLY A 30 2.95 12.48 -2.89
C GLY A 30 2.26 12.49 -1.52
N SER A 31 1.25 11.64 -1.30
CA SER A 31 0.70 11.45 0.04
C SER A 31 1.70 10.69 0.92
N THR A 32 1.70 10.94 2.23
CA THR A 32 2.54 10.22 3.19
C THR A 32 1.75 9.15 3.93
N VAL A 33 2.41 8.11 4.44
CA VAL A 33 1.75 7.05 5.24
C VAL A 33 0.88 7.61 6.39
N PRO A 34 1.37 8.54 7.25
CA PRO A 34 0.54 9.10 8.32
C PRO A 34 -0.70 9.84 7.80
N PHE A 35 -0.59 10.50 6.65
CA PHE A 35 -1.72 11.18 6.02
C PHE A 35 -2.74 10.18 5.47
N ILE A 36 -2.29 9.13 4.79
CA ILE A 36 -3.16 8.10 4.22
C ILE A 36 -3.92 7.37 5.33
N ALA A 37 -3.21 6.91 6.37
CA ALA A 37 -3.77 6.18 7.50
C ALA A 37 -4.88 6.97 8.22
N ARG A 38 -4.76 8.31 8.26
CA ARG A 38 -5.68 9.19 8.98
C ARG A 38 -6.82 9.75 8.12
N TYR A 39 -6.53 10.10 6.86
CA TYR A 39 -7.45 10.89 6.03
C TYR A 39 -7.90 10.19 4.74
N ARG A 40 -7.30 9.06 4.38
CA ARG A 40 -7.63 8.31 3.14
C ARG A 40 -7.95 6.83 3.41
N LYS A 41 -8.38 6.53 4.63
CA LYS A 41 -8.69 5.15 5.06
C LYS A 41 -9.75 4.47 4.18
N GLU A 42 -10.76 5.20 3.72
CA GLU A 42 -11.77 4.64 2.80
C GLU A 42 -11.21 4.37 1.41
N ALA A 43 -10.29 5.21 0.92
CA ALA A 43 -9.69 5.06 -0.40
C ALA A 43 -8.78 3.82 -0.48
N THR A 44 -8.13 3.43 0.62
CA THR A 44 -7.31 2.22 0.70
C THR A 44 -8.09 1.00 1.19
N GLY A 45 -9.41 1.09 1.34
CA GLY A 45 -10.23 0.00 1.87
C GLY A 45 -9.89 -0.37 3.32
N GLY A 46 -9.36 0.55 4.11
CA GLY A 46 -9.17 0.39 5.54
C GLY A 46 -7.75 0.07 6.01
N LEU A 47 -6.73 0.12 5.14
CA LEU A 47 -5.35 -0.17 5.54
C LEU A 47 -4.92 0.65 6.76
N ASP A 48 -4.32 -0.01 7.75
CA ASP A 48 -3.80 0.65 8.95
C ASP A 48 -2.36 1.16 8.77
N ASP A 49 -1.86 1.89 9.76
CA ASP A 49 -0.52 2.50 9.72
C ASP A 49 0.59 1.45 9.56
N SER A 50 0.45 0.27 10.19
CA SER A 50 1.45 -0.80 10.11
C SER A 50 1.50 -1.42 8.72
N GLN A 51 0.33 -1.69 8.14
CA GLN A 51 0.19 -2.17 6.77
C GLN A 51 0.75 -1.17 5.76
N LEU A 52 0.45 0.12 5.93
CA LEU A 52 0.91 1.19 5.03
C LEU A 52 2.43 1.41 5.11
N ARG A 53 3.04 1.35 6.30
CA ARG A 53 4.50 1.41 6.46
C ARG A 53 5.19 0.24 5.77
N THR A 54 4.68 -0.97 6.02
CA THR A 54 5.22 -2.18 5.39
C THR A 54 5.09 -2.10 3.87
N LEU A 55 3.94 -1.66 3.36
CA LEU A 55 3.72 -1.43 1.94
C LEU A 55 4.74 -0.44 1.36
N GLU A 56 4.96 0.71 2.00
CA GLU A 56 5.92 1.73 1.55
C GLU A 56 7.35 1.17 1.48
N GLU A 57 7.82 0.49 2.54
CA GLU A 57 9.14 -0.13 2.58
C GLU A 57 9.33 -1.18 1.48
N ARG A 58 8.32 -2.03 1.27
CA ARG A 58 8.37 -3.10 0.26
C ARG A 58 8.26 -2.56 -1.15
N LEU A 59 7.47 -1.52 -1.37
CA LEU A 59 7.35 -0.84 -2.66
C LEU A 59 8.68 -0.24 -3.10
N VAL A 60 9.43 0.39 -2.18
CA VAL A 60 10.78 0.93 -2.45
C VAL A 60 11.76 -0.18 -2.82
N TYR A 61 11.70 -1.32 -2.14
CA TYR A 61 12.63 -2.43 -2.40
C TYR A 61 12.34 -3.20 -3.71
N LEU A 62 11.08 -3.27 -4.14
CA LEU A 62 10.65 -4.12 -5.25
C LEU A 62 10.57 -3.39 -6.61
N ARG A 63 10.64 -2.06 -6.61
CA ARG A 63 10.71 -1.24 -7.83
C ARG A 63 12.15 -1.10 -8.32
#